data_AF-A0A4Y9JJN6-F1
#
_entry.id   AF-A0A4Y9JJN6-F1
#
_cell.length_a   1.000
_cell.length_b   1.000
_cell.length_c   1.000
_cell.angle_alpha   90.00
_cell.angle_beta   90.00
_cell.angle_gamma   90.00
#
_symmetry.space_group_name_H-M   'P 1'
#
loop_
_entity.id
_entity.type
_entity.pdbx_description
1 polymer ?
#
loop_
_entity_poly.entity_id
_entity_poly.type
_entity_poly.pdbx_seq_one_letter_code
_entity_poly.pdbx_strand_id
1 'polypeptide(L)' 'MPDTDSGRQKILDYLDKNNITLTTLAVQYGMVRQDVTNILNGKLKNPQANRFIARVIEDFKIR' A
#
# COMPACT_ATOMS: atom_id res chain seq x y z
N MET A 1 7.57 -17.39 -2.64
CA MET A 1 7.85 -15.94 -2.82
C MET A 1 7.76 -15.30 -1.46
N PRO A 2 8.63 -14.36 -1.08
CA PRO A 2 8.55 -13.75 0.24
C PRO A 2 7.19 -13.06 0.37
N ASP A 3 6.45 -13.41 1.42
CA ASP A 3 5.04 -13.08 1.63
C ASP A 3 4.81 -11.57 1.65
N THR A 4 4.58 -11.00 0.46
CA THR A 4 4.20 -9.59 0.28
C THR A 4 2.83 -9.30 0.91
N ASP A 5 2.07 -10.36 1.24
CA ASP A 5 0.82 -10.30 1.99
C ASP A 5 1.02 -9.64 3.37
N SER A 6 2.14 -9.91 4.05
CA SER A 6 2.47 -9.29 5.34
C SER A 6 2.64 -7.76 5.22
N GLY A 7 3.28 -7.29 4.14
CA GLY A 7 3.53 -5.87 3.91
C GLY A 7 2.24 -5.09 3.61
N ARG A 8 1.34 -5.65 2.80
CA ARG A 8 0.05 -5.02 2.49
C ARG A 8 -0.81 -4.86 3.73
N GLN A 9 -0.86 -5.90 4.56
CA GLN A 9 -1.65 -5.87 5.78
C GLN A 9 -1.12 -4.80 6.74
N LYS A 10 0.20 -4.71 6.93
CA LYS A 10 0.81 -3.65 7.75
C LYS A 10 0.49 -2.24 7.25
N ILE A 11 0.43 -2.03 5.93
CA ILE A 11 0.01 -0.75 5.35
C ILE A 11 -1.45 -0.47 5.70
N LEU A 12 -2.35 -1.43 5.47
CA LEU A 12 -3.78 -1.27 5.77
C LEU A 12 -4.00 -0.96 7.26
N ASP A 13 -3.34 -1.69 8.14
CA ASP A 13 -3.42 -1.46 9.59
C ASP A 13 -2.86 -0.08 9.99
N TYR A 14 -1.79 0.37 9.33
CA TYR A 14 -1.24 1.71 9.56
C TYR A 14 -2.20 2.81 9.10
N LEU A 15 -2.81 2.65 7.92
CA LEU A 15 -3.78 3.59 7.38
C LEU A 15 -4.98 3.73 8.32
N ASP A 16 -5.50 2.60 8.81
CA ASP A 16 -6.63 2.55 9.75
C ASP A 16 -6.27 3.23 11.08
N LYS A 17 -5.12 2.89 11.67
CA LYS A 17 -4.63 3.49 12.93
C LYS A 17 -4.42 5.00 12.85
N ASN A 18 -4.00 5.51 11.70
CA ASN A 18 -3.73 6.93 11.51
C ASN A 18 -4.90 7.70 10.87
N ASN A 19 -6.07 7.05 10.68
CA ASN A 19 -7.21 7.62 9.95
C ASN A 19 -6.84 8.16 8.55
N ILE A 20 -5.84 7.55 7.90
CA ILE A 20 -5.42 7.92 6.55
C ILE A 20 -6.29 7.15 5.56
N THR A 21 -7.00 7.88 4.71
CA THR A 21 -7.83 7.23 3.69
C THR A 21 -6.98 6.72 2.52
N LEU A 22 -7.46 5.67 1.85
CA LEU A 22 -6.90 5.19 0.58
C LEU A 22 -6.84 6.30 -0.48
N THR A 23 -7.78 7.26 -0.45
CA THR A 23 -7.76 8.43 -1.34
C THR A 23 -6.56 9.32 -1.05
N THR A 24 -6.27 9.60 0.23
CA THR A 24 -5.12 10.41 0.64
C THR A 24 -3.82 9.77 0.19
N LEU A 25 -3.70 8.44 0.38
CA LEU A 25 -2.55 7.68 -0.10
C LEU A 25 -2.45 7.75 -1.63
N ALA A 26 -3.56 7.59 -2.34
CA ALA A 26 -3.59 7.69 -3.80
C ALA A 26 -3.11 9.07 -4.29
N VAL A 27 -3.60 10.15 -3.68
CA VAL A 27 -3.19 11.53 -4.01
C VAL A 27 -1.71 11.75 -3.74
N GLN A 28 -1.19 11.28 -2.60
CA GLN A 28 0.20 11.48 -2.20
C GLN A 28 1.19 10.82 -3.17
N TYR A 29 0.81 9.69 -3.77
CA TYR A 29 1.64 8.96 -4.72
C TYR A 29 1.22 9.16 -6.19
N GLY A 30 0.27 10.06 -6.45
CA GLY A 30 -0.22 10.36 -7.81
C GLY A 30 -0.88 9.18 -8.51
N MET A 31 -1.49 8.26 -7.76
CA MET A 31 -2.15 7.07 -8.28
C MET A 31 -3.68 7.18 -8.19
N VAL A 32 -4.38 6.34 -8.96
CA VAL A 32 -5.82 6.21 -8.87
C VAL A 32 -6.18 5.41 -7.62
N ARG A 33 -7.19 5.84 -6.86
CA ARG A 33 -7.66 5.14 -5.64
C ARG A 33 -7.95 3.66 -5.91
N GLN A 34 -8.56 3.34 -7.04
CA GLN A 34 -8.89 1.97 -7.42
C GLN A 34 -7.63 1.10 -7.61
N ASP A 35 -6.56 1.66 -8.18
CA ASP A 35 -5.29 0.97 -8.33
C ASP A 35 -4.64 0.71 -6.97
N VAL A 36 -4.61 1.72 -6.09
CA VAL A 36 -4.13 1.56 -4.70
C VAL A 36 -4.89 0.42 -4.00
N THR A 37 -6.22 0.43 -4.07
CA THR A 37 -7.05 -0.61 -3.48
C THR A 37 -6.74 -1.99 -4.07
N ASN A 38 -6.57 -2.10 -5.39
CA ASN A 38 -6.25 -3.36 -6.05
C ASN A 38 -4.85 -3.88 -5.67
N ILE A 39 -3.88 -2.97 -5.49
CA ILE A 39 -2.53 -3.28 -5.03
C ILE A 39 -2.56 -3.80 -3.60
N LEU A 40 -3.21 -3.08 -2.68
CA LEU A 40 -3.28 -3.43 -1.25
C LEU A 40 -4.12 -4.68 -1.00
N ASN A 41 -5.20 -4.90 -1.75
CA ASN A 41 -5.99 -6.14 -1.69
C ASN A 41 -5.31 -7.33 -2.39
N GLY A 42 -4.15 -7.14 -3.02
CA GLY A 42 -3.44 -8.21 -3.72
C GLY A 42 -4.11 -8.68 -5.01
N LYS A 43 -5.09 -7.95 -5.53
CA LYS A 43 -5.67 -8.18 -6.86
C LYS A 43 -4.67 -7.84 -7.98
N LEU A 44 -3.81 -6.85 -7.73
CA LEU A 44 -2.81 -6.38 -8.67
C LEU A 44 -1.40 -6.73 -8.15
N LYS A 45 -0.81 -7.78 -8.72
CA LYS A 45 0.49 -8.37 -8.31
C LYS A 45 1.60 -8.09 -9.31
N ASN A 46 1.59 -6.91 -9.93
CA ASN A 46 2.66 -6.54 -10.87
C ASN A 46 3.92 -6.09 -10.10
N PRO A 47 5.11 -6.09 -10.74
CA PRO A 47 6.33 -5.62 -10.10
C PRO A 47 6.25 -4.17 -9.58
N GLN A 48 5.44 -3.33 -10.22
CA GLN A 48 5.19 -1.94 -9.82
C GLN A 48 4.44 -1.85 -8.48
N ALA A 49 3.45 -2.72 -8.24
CA ALA A 49 2.69 -2.84 -7.01
C ALA A 49 3.60 -3.21 -5.84
N ASN A 50 4.50 -4.17 -6.06
CA ASN A 50 5.46 -4.57 -5.03
C ASN A 50 6.43 -3.43 -4.70
N ARG A 51 6.89 -2.67 -5.70
CA ARG A 51 7.70 -1.46 -5.47
C ARG A 51 6.92 -0.38 -4.72
N PHE A 52 5.65 -0.19 -5.05
CA PHE A 52 4.77 0.73 -4.34
C PHE A 52 4.64 0.35 -2.86
N ILE A 53 4.33 -0.93 -2.58
CA ILE A 53 4.24 -1.45 -1.21
C ILE A 53 5.55 -1.22 -0.45
N ALA A 54 6.69 -1.56 -1.04
CA ALA A 54 8.00 -1.34 -0.41
C ALA A 54 8.25 0.14 -0.11
N ARG A 55 7.94 1.04 -1.05
CA ARG A 55 8.10 2.48 -0.89
C ARG A 55 7.20 3.04 0.22
N VAL A 56 5.93 2.64 0.26
CA VAL A 56 5.00 3.04 1.33
C VAL A 56 5.51 2.56 2.69
N ILE A 57 6.01 1.33 2.78
CA ILE A 57 6.59 0.78 4.01
C ILE A 57 7.80 1.61 4.46
N GLU A 58 8.70 1.98 3.56
CA GLU A 58 9.87 2.81 3.86
C GLU A 58 9.47 4.25 4.26
N ASP A 59 8.60 4.90 3.48
CA ASP A 59 8.17 6.29 3.67
C ASP A 59 7.44 6.46 5.02
N PHE A 60 6.55 5.53 5.36
CA PHE A 60 5.83 5.54 6.64
C PHE A 60 6.59 4.83 7.77
N LYS A 61 7.81 4.35 7.51
CA LYS A 61 8.66 3.60 8.45
C LYS A 61 7.91 2.46 9.17
N ILE A 62 7.07 1.75 8.41
CA ILE A 62 6.27 0.63 8.90
C ILE A 62 7.21 -0.56 9.10
N ARG A 63 7.51 -0.92 10.36
CA ARG A 63 8.41 -2.03 10.72
C ARG A 63 7.65 -3.25 11.18
#